data_AF-A0A813G8W0-F1
#
_entry.id   AF-A0A813G8W0-F1
#
_cell.length_a   1.000
_cell.length_b   1.000
_cell.length_c   1.000
_cell.angle_alpha   90.00
_cell.angle_beta   90.00
_cell.angle_gamma   90.00
#
_symmetry.space_group_name_H-M   'P 1'
#
loop_
_entity.id
_entity.type
_entity.pdbx_description
1 polymer ?
#
loop_
_entity_poly.entity_id
_entity_poly.type
_entity_poly.pdbx_seq_one_letter_code
_entity_poly.pdbx_strand_id
1 'polypeptide(L)'
;LLHAPESLGSVLGELLKGHRVKTKAVEEAVVSGMAGTEDRYGVLREMLFMVFPKSPHSDWGWSRVGWSWQEWWKILEKTMSTIDSVSAFDELSLLLERIEASGGKPLAQQGQVWSEVRLSKVRALLCKLGGVEDENDLSACLDVTIR
;
A
#
# COMPACT_ATOMS: atom_id res chain seq x y z
N LEU A 1 -3.80 -28.21 10.43
CA LEU A 1 -3.33 -26.94 9.84
C LEU A 1 -3.89 -25.83 10.72
N LEU A 2 -3.09 -25.31 11.65
CA LEU A 2 -3.49 -24.14 12.43
C LEU A 2 -3.49 -22.97 11.43
N HIS A 3 -4.67 -22.41 11.16
CA HIS A 3 -4.76 -21.15 10.44
C HIS A 3 -3.94 -20.13 11.24
N ALA A 4 -2.92 -19.54 10.60
CA ALA A 4 -2.24 -18.39 11.18
C ALA A 4 -3.31 -17.35 11.54
N PRO A 5 -3.21 -16.69 12.70
CA PRO A 5 -4.20 -15.69 13.08
C PRO A 5 -4.29 -14.63 11.99
N GLU A 6 -5.51 -14.39 11.48
CA GLU A 6 -5.77 -13.34 10.52
C GLU A 6 -5.38 -12.00 11.12
N SER A 7 -4.51 -11.25 10.45
CA SER A 7 -4.09 -9.93 10.93
C SER A 7 -5.27 -8.95 10.83
N LEU A 8 -5.32 -7.96 11.72
CA LEU A 8 -6.39 -6.95 11.70
C LEU A 8 -6.54 -6.27 10.33
N GLY A 9 -5.43 -5.99 9.65
CA GLY A 9 -5.46 -5.40 8.32
C GLY A 9 -6.13 -6.29 7.27
N SER A 10 -5.95 -7.61 7.35
CA SER A 10 -6.61 -8.57 6.46
C SER A 10 -8.13 -8.61 6.71
N VAL A 11 -8.55 -8.59 7.99
CA VAL A 11 -9.96 -8.52 8.37
C VAL A 11 -10.60 -7.23 7.86
N LEU A 12 -9.94 -6.08 8.03
CA LEU A 12 -10.41 -4.80 7.53
C LEU A 12 -10.52 -4.77 6.00
N GLY A 13 -9.53 -5.36 5.30
CA GLY A 13 -9.55 -5.54 3.86
C GLY A 13 -10.75 -6.37 3.40
N GLU A 14 -11.01 -7.51 4.03
CA GLU A 14 -12.17 -8.37 3.71
C GLU A 14 -13.51 -7.70 4.01
N LEU A 15 -13.62 -6.95 5.11
CA LEU A 15 -14.82 -6.16 5.41
C LEU A 15 -15.08 -5.09 4.33
N LEU A 16 -14.02 -4.43 3.83
CA LEU A 16 -14.14 -3.45 2.75
C LEU A 16 -14.51 -4.12 1.42
N LYS A 17 -13.88 -5.26 1.11
CA LYS A 17 -14.13 -6.05 -0.10
C LYS A 17 -15.55 -6.60 -0.16
N GLY A 18 -16.09 -7.03 0.99
CA GLY A 18 -17.46 -7.51 1.14
C GLY A 18 -18.50 -6.41 1.34
N HIS A 19 -18.13 -5.12 1.18
CA HIS A 19 -19.01 -3.96 1.35
C HIS A 19 -19.74 -3.90 2.69
N ARG A 20 -19.18 -4.51 3.73
CA ARG A 20 -19.78 -4.58 5.07
C ARG A 20 -19.58 -3.29 5.86
N VAL A 21 -18.64 -2.47 5.43
CA VAL A 21 -18.23 -1.23 6.08
C VAL A 21 -17.94 -0.14 5.04
N LYS A 22 -18.12 1.11 5.43
CA LYS A 22 -17.75 2.26 4.60
C LYS A 22 -16.24 2.46 4.65
N THR A 23 -15.64 2.89 3.53
CA THR A 23 -14.20 3.18 3.42
C THR A 23 -13.68 4.09 4.54
N LYS A 24 -14.40 5.17 4.85
CA LYS A 24 -14.04 6.09 5.94
C LYS A 24 -13.94 5.39 7.31
N ALA A 25 -14.85 4.45 7.60
CA ALA A 25 -14.81 3.70 8.85
C ALA A 25 -13.59 2.75 8.91
N VAL A 26 -13.18 2.21 7.76
CA VAL A 26 -11.95 1.39 7.67
C VAL A 26 -10.72 2.24 7.89
N GLU A 27 -10.64 3.44 7.30
CA GLU A 27 -9.53 4.37 7.55
C GLU A 27 -9.39 4.72 9.03
N GLU A 28 -10.50 5.04 9.71
CA GLU A 28 -10.53 5.32 11.16
C GLU A 28 -10.12 4.08 11.99
N ALA A 29 -10.57 2.89 11.59
CA ALA A 29 -10.20 1.64 12.24
C ALA A 29 -8.73 1.28 12.06
N VAL A 30 -8.15 1.56 10.89
CA VAL A 30 -6.70 1.40 10.68
C VAL A 30 -5.94 2.31 11.63
N VAL A 31 -6.22 3.61 11.64
CA VAL A 31 -5.56 4.58 12.54
C VAL A 31 -5.67 4.15 14.01
N SER A 32 -6.85 3.72 14.44
CA SER A 32 -7.07 3.21 15.80
C SER A 32 -6.29 1.93 16.08
N GLY A 33 -6.24 1.01 15.12
CA GLY A 33 -5.47 -0.23 15.20
C GLY A 33 -3.97 0.00 15.31
N MET A 34 -3.45 1.02 14.62
CA MET A 34 -2.04 1.41 14.72
C MET A 34 -1.67 1.91 16.12
N ALA A 35 -2.60 2.50 16.86
CA ALA A 35 -2.33 2.97 18.22
C ALA A 35 -2.26 1.84 19.27
N GLY A 36 -2.86 0.67 18.98
CA GLY A 36 -3.13 -0.37 20.00
C GLY A 36 -2.52 -1.74 19.74
N THR A 37 -1.72 -1.93 18.68
CA THR A 37 -1.16 -3.23 18.29
C THR A 37 0.37 -3.28 18.42
N GLU A 38 0.95 -4.48 18.51
CA GLU A 38 2.41 -4.67 18.51
C GLU A 38 3.01 -4.36 17.13
N ASP A 39 2.38 -4.85 16.04
CA ASP A 39 2.66 -4.44 14.66
C ASP A 39 1.77 -3.26 14.28
N ARG A 40 2.09 -2.11 14.87
CA ARG A 40 1.30 -0.87 14.73
C ARG A 40 0.98 -0.57 13.28
N TYR A 41 1.96 -0.63 12.40
CA TYR A 41 1.78 -0.14 11.04
C TYR A 41 1.49 -1.24 10.01
N GLY A 42 1.77 -2.50 10.32
CA GLY A 42 1.42 -3.61 9.44
C GLY A 42 -0.09 -3.78 9.20
N VAL A 43 -0.95 -3.28 10.09
CA VAL A 43 -2.40 -3.18 9.87
C VAL A 43 -2.71 -2.36 8.61
N LEU A 44 -2.03 -1.22 8.43
CA LEU A 44 -2.23 -0.36 7.27
C LEU A 44 -1.71 -1.03 6.00
N ARG A 45 -0.46 -1.51 6.03
CA ARG A 45 0.19 -2.18 4.89
C ARG A 45 -0.62 -3.36 4.39
N GLU A 46 -1.07 -4.23 5.30
CA GLU A 46 -1.89 -5.38 4.92
C GLU A 46 -3.22 -4.95 4.29
N MET A 47 -3.91 -3.98 4.90
CA MET A 47 -5.17 -3.48 4.38
C MET A 47 -4.98 -2.93 2.96
N LEU A 48 -4.01 -2.02 2.77
CA LEU A 48 -3.71 -1.41 1.48
C LEU A 48 -3.33 -2.44 0.40
N PHE A 49 -2.60 -3.49 0.78
CA PHE A 49 -2.26 -4.60 -0.11
C PHE A 49 -3.52 -5.37 -0.53
N MET A 50 -4.37 -5.74 0.43
CA MET A 50 -5.61 -6.50 0.18
C MET A 50 -6.59 -5.76 -0.74
N VAL A 51 -6.57 -4.42 -0.70
CA VAL A 51 -7.44 -3.57 -1.52
C VAL A 51 -6.70 -2.94 -2.70
N PHE A 52 -5.50 -3.43 -3.05
CA PHE A 52 -4.78 -2.95 -4.23
C PHE A 52 -5.60 -3.21 -5.50
N PRO A 53 -5.74 -2.25 -6.43
CA PRO A 53 -6.59 -2.42 -7.62
C PRO A 53 -6.07 -3.52 -8.54
N LYS A 54 -6.97 -4.43 -8.94
CA LYS A 54 -6.69 -5.46 -9.95
C LYS A 54 -6.52 -4.84 -11.33
N SER A 55 -5.45 -5.20 -12.05
CA SER A 55 -5.27 -4.85 -13.45
C SER A 55 -5.98 -5.88 -14.36
N PRO A 56 -6.30 -5.54 -15.62
CA PRO A 56 -6.78 -6.51 -16.60
C PRO A 56 -5.77 -7.64 -16.92
N HIS A 57 -4.49 -7.47 -16.58
CA HIS A 57 -3.40 -8.39 -16.90
C HIS A 57 -2.77 -9.04 -15.66
N SER A 58 -3.39 -8.88 -14.48
CA SER A 58 -2.93 -9.49 -13.24
C SER A 58 -4.02 -10.42 -12.72
N ASP A 59 -3.63 -11.58 -12.18
CA ASP A 59 -4.58 -12.49 -11.55
C ASP A 59 -4.91 -12.10 -10.10
N TRP A 60 -4.10 -11.21 -9.52
CA TRP A 60 -4.23 -10.71 -8.16
C TRP A 60 -4.73 -9.26 -8.09
N GLY A 61 -5.06 -8.82 -6.88
CA GLY A 61 -5.67 -7.51 -6.59
C GLY A 61 -7.20 -7.57 -6.51
N TRP A 62 -7.80 -6.44 -6.16
CA TRP A 62 -9.24 -6.29 -5.99
C TRP A 62 -9.89 -5.63 -7.21
N SER A 63 -10.82 -6.36 -7.86
CA SER A 63 -11.63 -5.85 -8.95
C SER A 63 -13.00 -5.40 -8.44
N ARG A 64 -13.25 -4.08 -8.48
CA ARG A 64 -14.52 -3.48 -8.08
C ARG A 64 -14.83 -2.25 -8.92
N VAL A 65 -16.09 -2.08 -9.32
CA VAL A 65 -16.56 -0.87 -10.00
C VAL A 65 -16.34 0.36 -9.13
N GLY A 66 -15.73 1.40 -9.71
CA GLY A 66 -15.38 2.63 -9.02
C GLY A 66 -14.13 2.52 -8.14
N TRP A 67 -13.49 1.34 -8.08
CA TRP A 67 -12.20 1.17 -7.41
C TRP A 67 -11.07 1.27 -8.42
N SER A 68 -10.18 2.25 -8.23
CA SER A 68 -9.09 2.55 -9.14
C SER A 68 -7.81 2.83 -8.37
N TRP A 69 -6.67 2.88 -9.07
CA TRP A 69 -5.41 3.31 -8.49
C TRP A 69 -5.52 4.69 -7.83
N GLN A 70 -6.29 5.61 -8.41
CA GLN A 70 -6.47 6.94 -7.86
C GLN A 70 -7.22 6.92 -6.52
N GLU A 71 -8.26 6.09 -6.38
CA GLU A 71 -8.98 5.95 -5.11
C GLU A 71 -8.12 5.25 -4.06
N TRP A 72 -7.41 4.19 -4.45
CA TRP A 72 -6.44 3.52 -3.59
C TRP A 72 -5.33 4.46 -3.10
N TRP A 73 -4.76 5.27 -4.02
CA TRP A 73 -3.70 6.22 -3.73
C TRP A 73 -4.14 7.31 -2.74
N LYS A 74 -5.37 7.84 -2.88
CA LYS A 74 -5.93 8.81 -1.93
C LYS A 74 -6.00 8.25 -0.51
N ILE A 75 -6.41 6.98 -0.36
CA ILE A 75 -6.42 6.33 0.96
C ILE A 75 -5.00 6.25 1.48
N LEU A 76 -4.07 5.71 0.67
CA LEU A 76 -2.66 5.59 1.04
C LEU A 76 -2.08 6.92 1.52
N GLU A 77 -2.19 8.00 0.76
CA GLU A 77 -1.68 9.32 1.13
C GLU A 77 -2.29 9.81 2.45
N LYS A 78 -3.61 9.67 2.58
CA LYS A 78 -4.33 10.11 3.77
C LYS A 78 -3.88 9.32 5.01
N THR A 79 -3.84 8.00 4.94
CA THR A 79 -3.44 7.16 6.08
C THR A 79 -1.96 7.29 6.40
N MET A 80 -1.08 7.37 5.40
CA MET A 80 0.36 7.57 5.61
C MET A 80 0.66 8.94 6.23
N SER A 81 -0.16 9.97 5.97
CA SER A 81 -0.02 11.28 6.62
C SER A 81 -0.32 11.27 8.13
N THR A 82 -0.90 10.20 8.66
CA THR A 82 -1.19 10.05 10.11
C THR A 82 -0.06 9.40 10.88
N ILE A 83 0.99 8.96 10.19
CA ILE A 83 2.18 8.30 10.73
C ILE A 83 3.37 9.26 10.61
N ASP A 84 4.40 9.07 11.45
CA ASP A 84 5.65 9.82 11.29
C ASP A 84 6.35 9.44 9.97
N SER A 85 7.10 10.38 9.39
CA SER A 85 7.64 10.24 8.04
C SER A 85 8.56 9.03 7.86
N VAL A 86 9.35 8.68 8.89
CA VAL A 86 10.28 7.55 8.83
C VAL A 86 9.51 6.24 8.80
N SER A 87 8.56 6.06 9.73
CA SER A 87 7.69 4.87 9.74
C SER A 87 6.87 4.76 8.46
N ALA A 88 6.33 5.87 7.95
CA ALA A 88 5.57 5.88 6.70
C ALA A 88 6.44 5.52 5.47
N PHE A 89 7.73 5.91 5.46
CA PHE A 89 8.68 5.51 4.43
C PHE A 89 8.87 3.99 4.43
N ASP A 90 9.16 3.41 5.60
CA ASP A 90 9.39 1.97 5.75
C ASP A 90 8.15 1.17 5.32
N GLU A 91 6.97 1.60 5.76
CA GLU A 91 5.71 0.91 5.46
C GLU A 91 5.31 0.99 3.99
N LEU A 92 5.54 2.15 3.35
CA LEU A 92 5.33 2.27 1.91
C LEU A 92 6.31 1.39 1.14
N SER A 93 7.57 1.31 1.57
CA SER A 93 8.60 0.46 0.95
C SER A 93 8.22 -1.02 1.04
N LEU A 94 7.87 -1.51 2.23
CA LEU A 94 7.42 -2.89 2.45
C LEU A 94 6.12 -3.22 1.69
N LEU A 95 5.20 -2.26 1.59
CA LEU A 95 3.98 -2.41 0.77
C LEU A 95 4.34 -2.61 -0.71
N LEU A 96 5.26 -1.80 -1.24
CA LEU A 96 5.68 -1.86 -2.63
C LEU A 96 6.44 -3.15 -2.94
N GLU A 97 7.33 -3.60 -2.05
CA GLU A 97 7.98 -4.92 -2.14
C GLU A 97 6.95 -6.04 -2.25
N ARG A 98 5.92 -6.00 -1.42
CA ARG A 98 4.87 -7.03 -1.42
C ARG A 98 4.03 -7.01 -2.69
N ILE A 99 3.71 -5.82 -3.22
CA ILE A 99 3.04 -5.64 -4.51
C ILE A 99 3.94 -6.17 -5.64
N GLU A 100 5.24 -5.87 -5.59
CA GLU A 100 6.23 -6.36 -6.56
C GLU A 100 6.27 -7.90 -6.57
N ALA A 101 6.45 -8.50 -5.40
CA ALA A 101 6.49 -9.94 -5.21
C ALA A 101 5.21 -10.63 -5.69
N SER A 102 4.04 -10.04 -5.40
CA SER A 102 2.74 -10.60 -5.80
C SER A 102 2.50 -10.52 -7.31
N GLY A 103 3.08 -9.53 -7.98
CA GLY A 103 3.06 -9.45 -9.43
C GLY A 103 4.11 -10.30 -10.14
N GLY A 104 5.11 -10.82 -9.42
CA GLY A 104 6.15 -11.71 -9.94
C GLY A 104 7.13 -11.04 -10.92
N LYS A 105 7.13 -9.70 -10.99
CA LYS A 105 7.98 -8.89 -11.86
C LYS A 105 8.12 -7.47 -11.29
N PRO A 106 9.18 -6.72 -11.66
CA PRO A 106 9.37 -5.34 -11.22
C PRO A 106 8.15 -4.45 -11.42
N LEU A 107 7.88 -3.50 -10.53
CA LEU A 107 6.70 -2.62 -10.61
C LEU A 107 6.56 -1.92 -11.97
N ALA A 108 7.65 -1.41 -12.53
CA ALA A 108 7.67 -0.78 -13.85
C ALA A 108 7.26 -1.73 -15.00
N GLN A 109 7.38 -3.04 -14.80
CA GLN A 109 7.00 -4.07 -15.75
C GLN A 109 5.59 -4.64 -15.47
N GLN A 110 4.93 -4.21 -14.40
CA GLN A 110 3.58 -4.64 -14.01
C GLN A 110 2.43 -3.97 -14.79
N GLY A 111 2.70 -3.52 -16.01
CA GLY A 111 1.67 -3.06 -16.96
C GLY A 111 0.87 -1.84 -16.46
N GLN A 112 -0.32 -1.61 -17.04
CA GLN A 112 -1.13 -0.39 -16.89
C GLN A 112 -1.44 0.09 -15.46
N VAL A 113 -1.30 -0.75 -14.41
CA VAL A 113 -1.45 -0.27 -13.03
C VAL A 113 -0.28 0.62 -12.62
N TRP A 114 0.91 0.36 -13.12
CA TRP A 114 2.10 1.16 -12.86
C TRP A 114 2.53 1.84 -14.16
N SER A 115 2.01 3.05 -14.38
CA SER A 115 2.54 3.94 -15.41
C SER A 115 3.68 4.77 -14.84
N GLU A 116 4.52 5.33 -15.72
CA GLU A 116 5.61 6.23 -15.30
C GLU A 116 5.10 7.38 -14.42
N VAL A 117 3.93 7.94 -14.74
CA VAL A 117 3.29 8.98 -13.92
C VAL A 117 2.97 8.51 -12.50
N ARG A 118 2.56 7.24 -12.34
CA ARG A 118 2.25 6.67 -11.02
C ARG A 118 3.53 6.34 -10.25
N LEU A 119 4.54 5.79 -10.93
CA LEU A 119 5.84 5.50 -10.34
C LEU A 119 6.52 6.79 -9.86
N SER A 120 6.51 7.85 -10.68
CA SER A 120 7.02 9.16 -10.29
C SER A 120 6.29 9.73 -9.05
N LYS A 121 4.97 9.54 -8.93
CA LYS A 121 4.24 9.92 -7.70
C LYS A 121 4.69 9.13 -6.48
N VAL A 122 4.95 7.83 -6.64
CA VAL A 122 5.44 6.98 -5.56
C VAL A 122 6.85 7.41 -5.13
N ARG A 123 7.75 7.62 -6.09
CA ARG A 123 9.12 8.07 -5.82
C ARG A 123 9.14 9.44 -5.16
N ALA A 124 8.34 10.40 -5.63
CA ALA A 124 8.20 11.70 -4.99
C ALA A 124 7.69 11.60 -3.54
N LEU A 125 6.74 10.70 -3.26
CA LEU A 125 6.25 10.48 -1.90
C LEU A 125 7.34 9.84 -1.02
N LEU A 126 8.05 8.83 -1.52
CA LEU A 126 9.15 8.19 -0.80
C LEU A 126 10.29 9.18 -0.51
N CYS A 127 10.69 10.00 -1.48
CA CYS A 127 11.67 11.07 -1.28
C CYS A 127 11.23 12.02 -0.17
N LYS A 128 9.97 12.48 -0.20
CA LYS A 128 9.42 13.35 0.85
C LYS A 128 9.43 12.67 2.23
N LEU A 129 9.07 11.40 2.31
CA LEU A 129 8.99 10.65 3.58
C LEU A 129 10.39 10.35 4.15
N GLY A 130 11.33 9.97 3.29
CA GLY A 130 12.72 9.66 3.65
C GLY A 130 13.63 10.88 3.80
N GLY A 131 13.15 12.09 3.49
CA GLY A 131 13.98 13.30 3.49
C GLY A 131 15.07 13.30 2.41
N VAL A 132 14.82 12.63 1.28
CA VAL A 132 15.74 12.53 0.15
C VAL A 132 15.42 13.65 -0.85
N GLU A 133 16.40 14.51 -1.14
CA GLU A 133 16.22 15.65 -2.05
C GLU A 133 16.32 15.26 -3.53
N ASP A 134 17.21 14.31 -3.86
CA ASP A 134 17.40 13.80 -5.22
C ASP A 134 16.80 12.39 -5.37
N GLU A 135 15.87 12.23 -6.30
CA GLU A 135 15.24 10.94 -6.61
C GLU A 135 16.25 9.86 -7.03
N ASN A 136 17.40 10.24 -7.58
CA ASN A 136 18.47 9.30 -7.92
C ASN A 136 19.06 8.59 -6.69
N ASP A 137 19.09 9.29 -5.55
CA ASP A 137 19.58 8.76 -4.28
C ASP A 137 18.60 7.80 -3.63
N LEU A 138 17.32 7.84 -4.03
CA LEU A 138 16.28 6.96 -3.50
C LEU A 138 16.62 5.47 -3.73
N SER A 139 17.32 5.16 -4.82
CA SER A 139 17.72 3.78 -5.12
C SER A 139 18.80 3.22 -4.20
N ALA A 140 19.50 4.07 -3.43
CA ALA A 140 20.40 3.62 -2.37
C ALA A 140 19.64 3.25 -1.08
N CYS A 141 18.39 3.70 -0.95
CA CYS A 141 17.56 3.51 0.23
C CYS A 141 16.50 2.42 0.07
N LEU A 142 16.30 1.90 -1.14
CA LEU A 142 15.25 0.93 -1.46
C LEU A 142 15.83 -0.31 -2.13
N ASP A 143 15.43 -1.49 -1.64
CA ASP A 143 15.67 -2.77 -2.32
C ASP A 143 14.67 -3.03 -3.46
N VAL A 144 13.66 -2.16 -3.63
CA VAL A 144 12.61 -2.28 -4.65
C VAL A 144 13.06 -1.70 -5.98
N THR A 145 12.78 -2.41 -7.07
CA THR A 145 13.05 -1.90 -8.43
C THR A 145 11.94 -0.94 -8.87
N ILE A 146 11.89 0.26 -8.29
CA ILE A 146 11.04 1.38 -8.76
C ILE A 146 11.72 2.14 -9.93
N ARG A 147 12.71 1.51 -10.57
CA ARG A 147 13.45 2.02 -11.75
C ARG A 147 12.68 1.77 -13.04
#